data_AF-A0A5C3LRU1-F1
#
_entry.id   AF-A0A5C3LRU1-F1
#
_cell.length_a   1.000
_cell.length_b   1.000
_cell.length_c   1.000
_cell.angle_alpha   90.00
_cell.angle_beta   90.00
_cell.angle_gamma   90.00
#
_symmetry.space_group_name_H-M   'P 1'
#
loop_
_entity.id
_entity.type
_entity.pdbx_description
1 polymer ?
#
loop_
_entity_poly.entity_id
_entity_poly.type
_entity_poly.pdbx_seq_one_letter_code
_entity_poly.pdbx_strand_id
1 'polypeptide(L)' 'HPITSPDINPIESTWLDLKTILSHSPHYSLNIEKLCTIILLASDELLIKSINRHIRIMQECVKATLAAKGDHTKF' A
#
# COMPACT_ATOMS: atom_id res chain seq x y z
N HIS A 1 -1.49 12.25 -12.78
CA HIS A 1 -2.27 11.14 -12.20
C HIS A 1 -3.72 11.26 -12.65
N PRO A 2 -4.35 10.18 -13.16
CA PRO A 2 -5.79 10.19 -13.44
C PRO A 2 -6.58 10.33 -12.13
N ILE A 3 -7.75 10.97 -12.20
CA ILE A 3 -8.52 11.42 -11.01
C ILE A 3 -9.11 10.24 -10.21
N THR A 4 -9.34 9.08 -10.83
CA THR A 4 -10.05 7.93 -10.23
C THR A 4 -9.27 6.61 -10.35
N SER A 5 -7.95 6.65 -10.27
CA SER A 5 -7.09 5.46 -10.49
C SER A 5 -6.16 5.19 -9.30
N PRO A 6 -6.69 4.68 -8.17
CA PRO A 6 -5.87 4.28 -7.03
C PRO A 6 -4.90 3.15 -7.39
N ASP A 7 -5.26 2.30 -8.36
CA ASP A 7 -4.48 1.17 -8.90
C ASP A 7 -3.12 1.58 -9.48
N ILE A 8 -2.95 2.87 -9.83
CA ILE A 8 -1.74 3.45 -10.41
C ILE A 8 -0.95 4.24 -9.34
N ASN A 9 -1.37 4.20 -8.08
CA ASN A 9 -0.67 4.86 -6.99
C ASN A 9 0.03 3.82 -6.10
N PRO A 10 1.35 3.67 -6.16
CA PRO A 10 2.08 2.62 -5.43
C PRO A 10 2.01 2.80 -3.90
N ILE A 11 1.60 3.99 -3.43
CA ILE A 11 1.37 4.21 -2.01
C ILE A 11 0.18 3.39 -1.48
N GLU A 12 -0.81 3.05 -2.31
CA GLU A 12 -1.97 2.26 -1.88
C GLU A 12 -1.56 0.83 -1.49
N SER A 13 -0.67 0.21 -2.27
CA SER A 13 -0.10 -1.09 -1.92
C SER A 13 0.74 -1.03 -0.63
N THR A 14 1.41 0.09 -0.39
CA THR A 14 2.17 0.32 0.85
C THR A 14 1.23 0.48 2.06
N TRP A 15 0.11 1.19 1.87
CA TRP A 15 -0.94 1.30 2.88
C TRP A 15 -1.61 -0.05 3.19
N LEU A 16 -1.80 -0.89 2.18
CA LEU A 16 -2.34 -2.23 2.38
C LEU A 16 -1.40 -3.08 3.25
N ASP A 17 -0.09 -3.06 2.94
CA ASP A 17 0.93 -3.75 3.74
C ASP A 17 0.90 -3.27 5.21
N LEU A 18 0.84 -1.95 5.44
CA LEU A 18 0.72 -1.38 6.79
C LEU A 18 -0.54 -1.87 7.52
N LYS A 19 -1.70 -1.83 6.85
CA LYS A 19 -2.96 -2.30 7.44
C LYS A 19 -2.92 -3.79 7.78
N THR A 20 -2.27 -4.60 6.94
CA THR A 20 -2.05 -6.01 7.22
C THR A 20 -1.16 -6.22 8.45
N ILE A 21 -0.06 -5.47 8.60
CA ILE A 21 0.78 -5.56 9.81
C ILE A 21 -0.03 -5.18 11.05
N LEU A 22 -0.79 -4.08 10.97
CA LEU A 22 -1.64 -3.61 12.07
C LEU A 22 -2.73 -4.62 12.45
N SER A 23 -3.35 -5.30 11.49
CA SER A 23 -4.40 -6.29 11.76
C SER A 23 -3.90 -7.54 12.48
N HIS A 24 -2.60 -7.84 12.38
CA HIS A 24 -1.99 -8.97 13.08
C HIS A 24 -1.47 -8.59 14.48
N SER A 25 -1.46 -7.30 14.83
CA SER A 25 -1.08 -6.86 16.17
C SER A 25 -2.21 -7.16 17.17
N PRO A 26 -1.92 -7.76 18.34
CA PRO A 26 -2.92 -8.04 19.35
C PRO A 26 -3.55 -6.72 19.83
N HIS A 27 -4.81 -6.49 19.47
CA HIS A 27 -5.57 -5.29 19.82
C HIS A 27 -5.90 -5.27 21.31
N TYR A 28 -4.98 -4.74 22.12
CA TYR A 28 -5.25 -4.43 23.52
C TYR A 28 -5.19 -2.92 23.73
N SER A 29 -6.35 -2.26 23.61
CA SER A 29 -6.58 -0.85 23.94
C SER A 29 -5.64 0.16 23.25
N LEU A 30 -5.95 0.49 22.00
CA LEU A 30 -5.28 1.56 21.26
C LEU A 30 -5.79 2.92 21.73
N ASN A 31 -4.99 3.65 22.50
CA ASN A 31 -5.08 5.11 22.48
C ASN A 31 -4.41 5.60 21.17
N ILE A 32 -4.71 6.84 20.76
CA ILE A 32 -4.18 7.41 19.51
C ILE A 32 -2.65 7.39 19.50
N GLU A 33 -1.99 7.64 20.64
CA GLU A 33 -0.53 7.66 20.74
C GLU A 33 0.11 6.28 20.48
N LYS A 34 -0.48 5.21 21.02
CA LYS A 34 -0.05 3.83 20.75
C LYS A 34 -0.28 3.46 19.29
N LEU A 35 -1.39 3.90 18.71
CA LEU A 35 -1.65 3.69 17.28
C LEU A 35 -0.57 4.37 16.42
N CYS A 36 -0.25 5.64 16.70
CA CYS A 36 0.82 6.35 16.02
C CYS A 36 2.17 5.63 16.18
N THR A 37 2.48 5.14 17.38
CA THR A 37 3.73 4.41 17.66
C THR A 37 3.81 3.12 16.85
N ILE A 38 2.73 2.33 16.82
CA ILE A 38 2.70 1.07 16.06
C ILE A 38 2.78 1.35 14.55
N ILE A 39 2.12 2.39 14.05
CA ILE A 39 2.23 2.79 12.64
C ILE A 39 3.67 3.17 12.29
N LEU A 40 4.35 3.95 13.14
CA LEU A 40 5.74 4.34 12.91
C LEU A 40 6.68 3.12 12.93
N LEU A 41 6.51 2.21 13.89
CA LEU A 41 7.28 0.96 13.95
C LEU A 41 7.02 0.06 12.73
N ALA A 42 5.75 -0.13 12.37
CA ALA A 42 5.37 -0.91 11.18
C ALA A 42 5.90 -0.28 9.89
N SER A 43 5.96 1.05 9.83
CA SER A 43 6.55 1.78 8.70
C SER A 43 8.06 1.62 8.62
N ASP A 44 8.76 1.49 9.76
CA ASP A 44 10.21 1.22 9.82
C ASP A 44 10.52 -0.24 9.49
N GLU A 45 9.68 -1.18 9.95
CA GLU A 45 9.73 -2.60 9.59
C GLU A 45 9.38 -2.86 8.12
N LEU A 46 8.67 -1.93 7.46
CA LEU A 46 8.34 -2.01 6.05
C LEU A 46 9.62 -1.94 5.23
N LEU A 47 10.15 -3.12 4.93
CA LEU A 47 11.42 -3.26 4.24
C LEU A 47 11.39 -2.47 2.93
N ILE A 48 12.45 -1.71 2.68
CA ILE A 48 12.74 -1.06 1.38
C ILE A 48 12.53 -2.03 0.20
N LYS A 49 12.73 -3.34 0.42
CA LYS A 49 12.44 -4.40 -0.55
C LYS A 49 10.95 -4.51 -0.93
N SER A 50 10.01 -4.34 0.00
CA SER A 50 8.56 -4.33 -0.31
C SER A 50 8.17 -3.08 -1.08
N ILE A 51 8.67 -1.91 -0.66
CA ILE A 51 8.45 -0.64 -1.37
C ILE A 51 9.00 -0.71 -2.80
N ASN A 52 10.23 -1.19 -2.96
CA ASN A 52 10.84 -1.38 -4.27
C ASN A 52 10.10 -2.40 -5.14
N ARG A 53 9.50 -3.43 -4.54
CA ARG A 53 8.64 -4.38 -5.26
C ARG A 53 7.42 -3.67 -5.82
N HIS A 54 6.73 -2.86 -5.03
CA HIS A 54 5.55 -2.08 -5.48
C HIS A 54 5.92 -1.09 -6.59
N ILE A 55 7.06 -0.42 -6.47
CA ILE A 55 7.59 0.48 -7.53
C ILE A 55 7.87 -0.29 -8.83
N ARG A 56 8.35 -1.54 -8.76
CA ARG A 56 8.61 -2.35 -9.97
C ARG A 56 7.31 -2.80 -10.65
N ILE A 57 6.29 -3.15 -9.86
CA ILE A 57 4.99 -3.61 -10.37
C ILE A 57 4.22 -2.47 -11.05
N MET A 58 4.50 -1.20 -10.74
CA MET A 58 3.88 -0.05 -11.40
C MET A 58 3.95 -0.08 -12.93
N GLN A 59 5.04 -0.59 -13.50
CA GLN A 59 5.16 -0.73 -14.96
C GLN A 59 4.12 -1.72 -15.51
N GLU A 60 3.80 -2.76 -14.75
CA GLU A 60 2.77 -3.74 -15.09
C GLU A 60 1.37 -3.17 -14.90
N CYS A 61 1.13 -2.40 -13.82
CA CYS A 61 -0.13 -1.68 -13.61
C CYS A 61 -0.44 -0.75 -14.80
N VAL A 62 0.53 0.07 -15.20
CA VAL A 62 0.36 1.00 -16.34
C VAL A 62 0.07 0.24 -17.64
N LYS A 63 0.77 -0.87 -17.90
CA LYS A 63 0.50 -1.72 -19.06
C LYS A 63 -0.92 -2.31 -19.01
N ALA A 64 -1.37 -2.76 -17.84
CA ALA A 64 -2.70 -3.30 -17.64
C ALA A 64 -3.78 -2.24 -17.86
N THR A 65 -3.59 -1.02 -17.35
CA THR A 65 -4.52 0.10 -17.59
C THR A 65 -4.60 0.46 -19.07
N LEU A 66 -3.46 0.49 -19.77
CA LEU A 66 -3.44 0.75 -21.22
C LEU A 66 -4.16 -0.36 -22.00
N ALA A 67 -3.95 -1.63 -21.63
CA ALA A 67 -4.64 -2.76 -22.24
C ALA A 67 -6.17 -2.72 -21.96
N ALA A 68 -6.56 -2.27 -20.77
CA ALA A 68 -7.94 -2.05 -20.37
C ALA A 68 -8.55 -0.76 -20.95
N LYS A 69 -7.80 0.01 -21.77
CA LYS A 69 -8.23 1.31 -22.33
C LYS A 69 -8.70 2.32 -21.28
N GLY A 70 -8.09 2.27 -20.09
CA GLY A 70 -8.44 3.15 -18.97
C GLY A 70 -9.56 2.63 -18.07
N ASP A 71 -10.06 1.41 -18.29
CA ASP A 71 -10.98 0.73 -17.36
C ASP A 71 -10.23 0.13 -16.16
N HIS A 72 -10.99 -0.32 -15.15
CA HIS A 72 -10.47 -0.87 -13.90
C HIS A 72 -9.58 -2.10 -14.13
N THR A 73 -8.49 -2.18 -13.36
CA THR A 73 -7.56 -3.31 -13.44
C THR A 73 -7.67 -4.20 -12.20
N LYS A 74 -7.01 -5.36 -12.22
CA LYS A 74 -6.92 -6.26 -11.07
C LYS A 74 -5.94 -5.79 -9.97
N PHE A 75 -5.23 -4.69 -10.24
CA PHE A 75 -4.18 -4.15 -9.39
C PHE A 75 -4.75 -3.17 -8.38
#